data_AF-S8EGX7-F1
#
_entry.id   AF-S8EGX7-F1
#
_cell.length_a   1.000
_cell.length_b   1.000
_cell.length_c   1.000
_cell.angle_alpha   90.00
_cell.angle_beta   90.00
_cell.angle_gamma   90.00
#
_symmetry.space_group_name_H-M   'P 1'
#
loop_
_entity.id
_entity.type
_entity.pdbx_description
1 polymer ?
#
loop_
_entity_poly.entity_id
_entity_poly.type
_entity_poly.pdbx_seq_one_letter_code
_entity_poly.pdbx_strand_id
1 'polypeptide(L)'
;MFSALVAASTLLAGAHALTPNNIMRRDNALTSLKYTNVGGSGSYNKVTNLVAGEFPSCTVSDFCQTESTTVSGNLAPFNDEITIAFRGPMTISNIAVYQPSTNGSSATWSQTSSWTAGAAGSNNLVFMNNKGGGASGEWSICGGASQSYANGAWDDAAASPMSEVMAGTLPASQEVNIMTAQACNDTNPCDGFSRGTANHGWTDSKMFIITATMPESSDASQVPAIWALNGQIVRSAQYGCNCRNEGAQGCGELDIAEVLYGTNDDPNAAISEIYSFKGATGSGASAFARPVDTPATYQVLFDVSGDQIAINELTEWDYTQTAITRSIVSGYADASSGETVSFSANTRRADKRSIFGAHHRRHNH
;
A
#
# COMPACT_ATOMS: atom_id res chain seq x y z
N MET A 1 -6.12 37.85 -55.80
CA MET A 1 -5.74 36.79 -54.85
C MET A 1 -5.34 37.45 -53.55
N PHE A 2 -6.23 37.47 -52.55
CA PHE A 2 -5.92 37.91 -51.19
C PHE A 2 -5.99 36.66 -50.30
N SER A 3 -4.85 36.19 -49.80
CA SER A 3 -4.79 35.15 -48.78
C SER A 3 -4.91 35.81 -47.41
N ALA A 4 -5.99 35.50 -46.69
CA ALA A 4 -6.12 35.84 -45.28
C ALA A 4 -5.33 34.82 -44.44
N LEU A 5 -4.32 35.30 -43.71
CA LEU A 5 -3.70 34.54 -42.62
C LEU A 5 -4.68 34.53 -41.45
N VAL A 6 -5.26 33.37 -41.13
CA VAL A 6 -5.95 33.17 -39.86
C VAL A 6 -4.89 32.85 -38.81
N ALA A 7 -4.62 33.81 -37.92
CA ALA A 7 -3.82 33.56 -36.73
C ALA A 7 -4.65 32.73 -35.74
N ALA A 8 -4.33 31.44 -35.63
CA ALA A 8 -4.83 30.61 -34.55
C ALA A 8 -4.17 31.08 -33.23
N SER A 9 -4.90 31.88 -32.46
CA SER A 9 -4.54 32.15 -31.07
C SER A 9 -4.77 30.88 -30.26
N THR A 10 -3.70 30.13 -30.00
CA THR A 10 -3.69 29.11 -28.95
C THR A 10 -3.77 29.81 -27.60
N LEU A 11 -4.98 29.94 -27.07
CA LEU A 11 -5.20 30.19 -25.66
C LEU A 11 -4.61 28.99 -24.88
N LEU A 12 -3.41 29.16 -24.33
CA LEU A 12 -2.95 28.33 -23.21
C LEU A 12 -3.79 28.71 -21.98
N ALA A 13 -5.00 28.18 -21.90
CA ALA A 13 -5.66 28.02 -20.62
C ALA A 13 -4.90 26.90 -19.90
N GLY A 14 -4.02 27.25 -18.96
CA GLY A 14 -3.46 26.27 -18.04
C GLY A 14 -4.63 25.55 -17.39
N ALA A 15 -4.73 24.23 -17.57
CA ALA A 15 -5.75 23.45 -16.89
C ALA A 15 -5.45 23.53 -15.38
N HIS A 16 -6.17 24.41 -14.68
CA HIS A 16 -6.07 24.52 -13.23
C HIS A 16 -6.52 23.19 -12.60
N ALA A 17 -5.80 22.75 -11.57
CA ALA A 17 -6.20 21.60 -10.77
C ALA A 17 -7.60 21.86 -10.18
N LEU A 18 -8.49 20.86 -10.25
CA LEU A 18 -9.82 20.98 -9.67
C LEU A 18 -9.69 20.76 -8.17
N THR A 19 -10.06 21.75 -7.36
CA THR A 19 -10.06 21.57 -5.90
C THR A 19 -11.15 20.56 -5.52
N PRO A 20 -10.80 19.39 -4.97
CA PRO A 20 -11.80 18.43 -4.53
C PRO A 20 -12.58 19.00 -3.35
N ASN A 21 -13.90 18.88 -3.39
CA ASN A 21 -14.80 19.37 -2.35
C ASN A 21 -15.21 18.28 -1.34
N ASN A 22 -14.78 17.04 -1.55
CA ASN A 22 -15.11 15.88 -0.73
C ASN A 22 -13.98 15.43 0.20
N ILE A 23 -12.90 16.21 0.35
CA ILE A 23 -11.93 15.96 1.42
C ILE A 23 -12.59 16.30 2.76
N MET A 24 -12.51 15.38 3.70
CA MET A 24 -13.14 15.52 5.01
C MET A 24 -12.55 16.69 5.80
N ARG A 25 -13.38 17.30 6.65
CA ARG A 25 -12.96 18.34 7.58
C ARG A 25 -13.25 17.90 9.01
N ARG A 26 -12.23 17.95 9.85
CA ARG A 26 -12.30 17.65 11.28
C ARG A 26 -11.51 18.71 12.05
N ASP A 27 -11.97 19.07 13.24
CA ASP A 27 -11.32 20.11 14.05
C ASP A 27 -10.12 19.57 14.85
N ASN A 28 -10.12 18.28 15.21
CA ASN A 28 -9.17 17.67 16.14
C ASN A 28 -8.50 16.39 15.61
N ALA A 29 -8.54 16.16 14.30
CA ALA A 29 -7.91 15.00 13.68
C ALA A 29 -7.41 15.34 12.28
N LEU A 30 -6.37 14.65 11.84
CA LEU A 30 -5.86 14.75 10.49
C LEU A 30 -6.89 14.22 9.51
N THR A 31 -7.11 14.95 8.42
CA THR A 31 -7.95 14.51 7.28
C THR A 31 -7.18 14.44 5.99
N SER A 32 -5.96 14.97 5.95
CA SER A 32 -5.08 14.88 4.79
C SER A 32 -3.61 14.98 5.20
N LEU A 33 -2.78 14.13 4.61
CA LEU A 33 -1.33 14.10 4.77
C LEU A 33 -0.66 14.02 3.40
N LYS A 34 0.46 14.73 3.24
CA LYS A 34 1.27 14.66 2.03
C LYS A 34 2.74 14.43 2.35
N TYR A 35 3.31 13.37 1.79
CA TYR A 35 4.75 13.16 1.73
C TYR A 35 5.31 13.77 0.44
N THR A 36 6.34 14.59 0.55
CA THR A 36 7.05 15.18 -0.59
C THR A 36 8.51 14.76 -0.60
N ASN A 37 9.17 14.90 -1.75
CA ASN A 37 10.55 14.45 -1.94
C ASN A 37 10.68 12.97 -1.56
N VAL A 38 9.73 12.12 -1.97
CA VAL A 38 9.72 10.71 -1.57
C VAL A 38 10.85 9.96 -2.28
N GLY A 39 10.99 10.19 -3.59
CA GLY A 39 12.02 9.57 -4.42
C GLY A 39 13.43 10.08 -4.17
N GLY A 40 14.36 9.55 -4.95
CA GLY A 40 15.78 9.85 -4.84
C GLY A 40 16.63 8.73 -5.41
N SER A 41 17.95 8.88 -5.34
CA SER A 41 18.89 7.81 -5.69
C SER A 41 19.34 7.07 -4.44
N GLY A 42 19.39 5.75 -4.50
CA GLY A 42 19.84 4.89 -3.40
C GLY A 42 19.86 3.42 -3.81
N SER A 43 19.84 2.53 -2.83
CA SER A 43 19.73 1.10 -3.09
C SER A 43 18.98 0.39 -1.97
N TYR A 44 18.44 -0.79 -2.27
CA TYR A 44 17.93 -1.75 -1.31
C TYR A 44 18.44 -3.14 -1.65
N ASN A 45 18.33 -4.08 -0.71
CA ASN A 45 18.74 -5.47 -0.95
C ASN A 45 17.55 -6.26 -1.48
N LYS A 46 17.53 -6.47 -2.80
CA LYS A 46 16.51 -7.25 -3.50
C LYS A 46 16.72 -8.73 -3.19
N VAL A 47 15.67 -9.46 -2.84
CA VAL A 47 15.75 -10.92 -2.70
C VAL A 47 15.91 -11.52 -4.09
N THR A 48 16.94 -12.37 -4.24
CA THR A 48 17.24 -13.08 -5.47
C THR A 48 16.91 -14.56 -5.38
N ASN A 49 16.94 -15.13 -4.17
CA ASN A 49 16.60 -16.52 -3.92
C ASN A 49 16.27 -16.78 -2.45
N LEU A 50 15.46 -17.82 -2.21
CA LEU A 50 15.16 -18.36 -0.89
C LEU A 50 15.44 -19.87 -0.87
N VAL A 51 16.39 -20.30 -0.05
CA VAL A 51 16.71 -21.72 0.12
C VAL A 51 15.73 -22.35 1.10
N ALA A 52 15.00 -23.37 0.65
CA ALA A 52 13.91 -23.98 1.42
C ALA A 52 14.34 -24.60 2.76
N GLY A 53 15.57 -25.11 2.85
CA GLY A 53 16.09 -25.87 3.99
C GLY A 53 15.54 -27.30 4.08
N GLU A 54 15.92 -28.03 5.13
CA GLU A 54 15.47 -29.41 5.39
C GLU A 54 14.75 -29.51 6.75
N PHE A 55 13.62 -30.21 6.79
CA PHE A 55 12.89 -30.48 8.04
C PHE A 55 13.70 -31.41 8.96
N PRO A 56 13.69 -31.26 10.30
CA PRO A 56 12.81 -30.42 11.11
C PRO A 56 13.33 -29.01 11.44
N SER A 57 14.50 -28.62 10.97
CA SER A 57 15.09 -27.33 11.33
C SER A 57 15.80 -26.64 10.17
N CYS A 58 15.53 -25.35 10.01
CA CYS A 58 16.29 -24.52 9.08
C CYS A 58 17.73 -24.35 9.60
N THR A 59 18.67 -25.13 9.06
CA THR A 59 20.11 -25.04 9.39
C THR A 59 20.91 -24.21 8.37
N VAL A 60 20.27 -23.78 7.29
CA VAL A 60 20.88 -22.97 6.23
C VAL A 60 21.05 -21.54 6.73
N SER A 61 22.29 -21.10 6.94
CA SER A 61 22.57 -19.75 7.43
C SER A 61 22.28 -18.65 6.40
N ASP A 62 22.50 -18.95 5.11
CA ASP A 62 22.26 -18.04 3.98
C ASP A 62 20.99 -18.44 3.22
N PHE A 63 19.91 -18.70 3.97
CA PHE A 63 18.64 -19.12 3.36
C PHE A 63 17.95 -17.99 2.61
N CYS A 64 18.30 -16.73 2.92
CA CYS A 64 17.76 -15.55 2.27
C CYS A 64 18.86 -14.84 1.48
N GLN A 65 18.89 -15.08 0.17
CA GLN A 65 19.92 -14.54 -0.70
C GLN A 65 19.43 -13.21 -1.27
N THR A 66 20.27 -12.19 -1.13
CA THR A 66 19.93 -10.84 -1.58
C THR A 66 21.07 -10.22 -2.38
N GLU A 67 20.72 -9.29 -3.26
CA GLU A 67 21.65 -8.49 -4.04
C GLU A 67 21.29 -7.01 -3.93
N SER A 68 22.31 -6.14 -3.81
CA SER A 68 22.08 -4.70 -3.79
C SER A 68 21.60 -4.22 -5.15
N THR A 69 20.39 -3.66 -5.19
CA THR A 69 19.78 -3.09 -6.41
C THR A 69 19.71 -1.57 -6.26
N THR A 70 20.24 -0.84 -7.24
CA THR A 70 20.15 0.62 -7.30
C THR A 70 18.77 1.06 -7.76
N VAL A 71 18.22 2.09 -7.11
CA VAL A 71 17.00 2.77 -7.52
C VAL A 71 17.25 4.26 -7.67
N SER A 72 16.49 4.90 -8.55
CA SER A 72 16.61 6.33 -8.80
C SER A 72 15.32 6.90 -9.35
N GLY A 73 15.12 8.21 -9.16
CA GLY A 73 13.99 8.95 -9.72
C GLY A 73 12.88 9.23 -8.70
N ASN A 74 11.80 9.84 -9.20
CA ASN A 74 10.66 10.22 -8.38
C ASN A 74 9.96 8.98 -7.82
N LEU A 75 9.49 9.10 -6.59
CA LEU A 75 8.90 8.05 -5.78
C LEU A 75 9.74 6.80 -5.56
N ALA A 76 10.96 6.65 -6.09
CA ALA A 76 11.79 5.46 -5.84
C ALA A 76 11.89 5.12 -4.33
N PRO A 77 11.58 3.87 -3.91
CA PRO A 77 11.16 2.69 -4.69
C PRO A 77 9.62 2.48 -4.81
N PHE A 78 8.80 3.41 -4.34
CA PHE A 78 7.34 3.34 -4.41
C PHE A 78 6.74 3.47 -5.82
N ASN A 79 7.55 3.80 -6.82
CA ASN A 79 7.17 3.63 -8.23
C ASN A 79 7.30 2.17 -8.71
N ASP A 80 7.86 1.26 -7.92
CA ASP A 80 7.78 -0.18 -8.17
C ASP A 80 6.33 -0.68 -7.99
N GLU A 81 6.12 -1.97 -8.22
CA GLU A 81 4.85 -2.63 -7.95
C GLU A 81 4.52 -2.60 -6.44
N ILE A 82 3.37 -2.03 -6.10
CA ILE A 82 2.88 -1.91 -4.73
C ILE A 82 1.66 -2.80 -4.50
N THR A 83 1.57 -3.33 -3.28
CA THR A 83 0.38 -3.97 -2.70
C THR A 83 -0.17 -3.12 -1.57
N ILE A 84 -1.48 -3.18 -1.31
CA ILE A 84 -2.07 -2.70 -0.06
C ILE A 84 -2.38 -3.90 0.82
N ALA A 85 -1.98 -3.83 2.08
CA ALA A 85 -2.23 -4.82 3.10
C ALA A 85 -3.17 -4.27 4.17
N PHE A 86 -3.90 -5.19 4.78
CA PHE A 86 -4.96 -4.93 5.76
C PHE A 86 -4.76 -5.87 6.93
N ARG A 87 -4.86 -5.34 8.16
CA ARG A 87 -4.94 -6.11 9.40
C ARG A 87 -6.25 -5.84 10.09
N GLY A 88 -6.90 -6.91 10.56
CA GLY A 88 -8.16 -6.81 11.27
C GLY A 88 -7.99 -6.45 12.76
N PRO A 89 -9.10 -6.15 13.46
CA PRO A 89 -10.47 -6.25 12.96
C PRO A 89 -10.85 -5.08 12.04
N MET A 90 -11.40 -5.37 10.87
CA MET A 90 -11.73 -4.37 9.84
C MET A 90 -12.94 -4.81 9.03
N THR A 91 -13.78 -3.89 8.56
CA THR A 91 -14.72 -4.18 7.47
C THR A 91 -14.37 -3.35 6.25
N ILE A 92 -13.84 -3.98 5.20
CA ILE A 92 -13.54 -3.35 3.91
C ILE A 92 -14.80 -3.41 3.05
N SER A 93 -15.32 -2.26 2.65
CA SER A 93 -16.58 -2.16 1.89
C SER A 93 -16.33 -2.09 0.39
N ASN A 94 -15.38 -1.25 -0.04
CA ASN A 94 -15.10 -1.01 -1.45
C ASN A 94 -13.63 -0.67 -1.66
N ILE A 95 -13.10 -1.07 -2.82
CA ILE A 95 -11.77 -0.74 -3.30
C ILE A 95 -11.86 -0.34 -4.77
N ALA A 96 -11.17 0.73 -5.16
CA ALA A 96 -10.90 1.06 -6.55
C ALA A 96 -9.44 1.49 -6.71
N VAL A 97 -8.84 1.14 -7.85
CA VAL A 97 -7.48 1.55 -8.22
C VAL A 97 -7.54 2.25 -9.57
N TYR A 98 -6.99 3.46 -9.63
CA TYR A 98 -6.89 4.25 -10.85
C TYR A 98 -5.43 4.40 -11.24
N GLN A 99 -5.14 4.23 -12.54
CA GLN A 99 -3.81 4.48 -13.11
C GLN A 99 -3.92 5.26 -14.42
N PRO A 100 -2.93 6.10 -14.76
CA PRO A 100 -2.85 6.72 -16.07
C PRO A 100 -2.42 5.68 -17.11
N SER A 101 -2.86 5.86 -18.36
CA SER A 101 -2.41 5.03 -19.49
C SER A 101 -0.90 5.11 -19.77
N THR A 102 -0.26 6.22 -19.37
CA THR A 102 1.18 6.49 -19.50
C THR A 102 1.64 7.36 -18.33
N ASN A 103 2.72 6.95 -17.66
CA ASN A 103 3.46 7.62 -16.57
C ASN A 103 2.92 8.99 -16.11
N GLY A 104 2.02 8.99 -15.12
CA GLY A 104 1.60 10.13 -14.27
C GLY A 104 0.89 11.31 -14.95
N SER A 105 1.34 11.71 -16.14
CA SER A 105 0.97 12.93 -16.86
C SER A 105 -0.18 12.74 -17.83
N SER A 106 -0.72 11.53 -17.96
CA SER A 106 -1.90 11.29 -18.81
C SER A 106 -3.08 12.12 -18.33
N ALA A 107 -3.81 12.72 -19.28
CA ALA A 107 -5.00 13.53 -19.00
C ALA A 107 -6.11 12.71 -18.31
N THR A 108 -6.12 11.39 -18.52
CA THR A 108 -7.13 10.47 -18.01
C THR A 108 -6.47 9.34 -17.22
N TRP A 109 -7.04 9.08 -16.04
CA TRP A 109 -6.70 7.95 -15.18
C TRP A 109 -7.89 7.00 -15.18
N SER A 110 -7.68 5.77 -15.63
CA SER A 110 -8.74 4.75 -15.74
C SER A 110 -8.75 3.88 -14.50
N GLN A 111 -9.93 3.41 -14.09
CA GLN A 111 -10.08 2.39 -13.06
C GLN A 111 -9.53 1.07 -13.62
N THR A 112 -8.38 0.63 -13.10
CA THR A 112 -7.71 -0.60 -13.54
C THR A 112 -8.06 -1.81 -12.69
N SER A 113 -8.54 -1.57 -11.46
CA SER A 113 -8.98 -2.62 -10.55
C SER A 113 -10.10 -2.12 -9.63
N SER A 114 -11.01 -3.00 -9.24
CA SER A 114 -12.06 -2.68 -8.26
C SER A 114 -12.63 -3.92 -7.59
N TRP A 115 -13.17 -3.72 -6.40
CA TRP A 115 -13.87 -4.75 -5.64
C TRP A 115 -14.88 -4.13 -4.68
N THR A 116 -15.99 -4.84 -4.47
CA THR A 116 -17.05 -4.47 -3.53
C THR A 116 -17.38 -5.69 -2.67
N ALA A 117 -17.52 -5.47 -1.37
CA ALA A 117 -17.90 -6.52 -0.43
C ALA A 117 -19.20 -7.23 -0.83
N GLY A 118 -19.20 -8.56 -0.76
CA GLY A 118 -20.34 -9.39 -1.12
C GLY A 118 -20.56 -9.56 -2.63
N ALA A 119 -19.75 -8.93 -3.49
CA ALA A 119 -19.80 -9.18 -4.93
C ALA A 119 -19.29 -10.59 -5.27
N ALA A 120 -19.78 -11.15 -6.38
CA ALA A 120 -19.39 -12.47 -6.87
C ALA A 120 -17.92 -12.55 -7.35
N GLY A 121 -17.22 -11.43 -7.42
CA GLY A 121 -15.84 -11.34 -7.87
C GLY A 121 -15.32 -9.92 -7.78
N SER A 122 -14.24 -9.67 -8.51
CA SER A 122 -13.54 -8.39 -8.58
C SER A 122 -13.22 -8.06 -10.04
N ASN A 123 -12.86 -6.81 -10.31
CA ASN A 123 -12.18 -6.44 -11.54
C ASN A 123 -10.67 -6.36 -11.27
N ASN A 124 -9.89 -7.24 -11.91
CA ASN A 124 -8.42 -7.25 -11.89
C ASN A 124 -7.79 -7.06 -10.47
N LEU A 125 -8.35 -7.72 -9.47
CA LEU A 125 -7.88 -7.65 -8.08
C LEU A 125 -8.05 -9.00 -7.41
N VAL A 126 -7.08 -9.45 -6.62
CA VAL A 126 -7.20 -10.66 -5.81
C VAL A 126 -6.78 -10.36 -4.38
N PHE A 127 -7.42 -11.02 -3.42
CA PHE A 127 -6.96 -11.02 -2.04
C PHE A 127 -6.03 -12.20 -1.82
N MET A 128 -4.92 -11.91 -1.17
CA MET A 128 -3.87 -12.84 -0.83
C MET A 128 -3.64 -12.84 0.69
N ASN A 129 -3.08 -13.91 1.23
CA ASN A 129 -2.63 -14.01 2.62
C ASN A 129 -1.31 -14.80 2.70
N ASN A 130 -0.68 -14.82 3.88
CA ASN A 130 0.58 -15.54 4.11
C ASN A 130 0.32 -16.95 4.69
N LYS A 131 -0.57 -17.73 4.04
CA LYS A 131 -1.02 -19.06 4.48
C LYS A 131 -0.63 -20.17 3.49
N GLY A 132 0.40 -19.93 2.68
CA GLY A 132 0.89 -20.89 1.69
C GLY A 132 1.34 -22.23 2.30
N GLY A 133 1.25 -23.29 1.49
CA GLY A 133 1.61 -24.66 1.88
C GLY A 133 0.43 -25.64 1.93
N GLY A 134 -0.77 -25.16 1.60
CA GLY A 134 -1.99 -25.95 1.51
C GLY A 134 -2.64 -25.84 0.13
N ALA A 135 -3.82 -25.20 0.07
CA ALA A 135 -4.62 -25.09 -1.15
C ALA A 135 -3.95 -24.27 -2.27
N SER A 136 -3.14 -23.28 -1.91
CA SER A 136 -2.24 -22.56 -2.80
C SER A 136 -1.00 -22.10 -2.03
N GLY A 137 -0.08 -21.43 -2.72
CA GLY A 137 1.23 -21.11 -2.20
C GLY A 137 2.07 -22.35 -1.91
N GLU A 138 3.15 -22.16 -1.18
CA GLU A 138 4.08 -23.18 -0.74
C GLU A 138 4.49 -22.93 0.71
N TRP A 139 5.07 -23.95 1.34
CA TRP A 139 5.71 -23.82 2.63
C TRP A 139 7.10 -24.45 2.57
N SER A 140 8.06 -23.79 3.21
CA SER A 140 9.40 -24.35 3.41
C SER A 140 9.88 -24.07 4.83
N ILE A 141 10.76 -24.92 5.36
CA ILE A 141 11.20 -24.82 6.76
C ILE A 141 11.95 -23.51 7.04
N CYS A 142 12.71 -22.99 6.06
CA CYS A 142 13.41 -21.71 6.19
C CYS A 142 12.55 -20.50 5.79
N GLY A 143 11.65 -20.66 4.81
CA GLY A 143 10.86 -19.54 4.30
C GLY A 143 9.53 -19.33 5.03
N GLY A 144 9.07 -20.31 5.81
CA GLY A 144 7.71 -20.34 6.33
C GLY A 144 6.68 -20.50 5.22
N ALA A 145 5.44 -20.09 5.50
CA ALA A 145 4.36 -20.03 4.52
C ALA A 145 4.61 -18.89 3.52
N SER A 146 4.44 -19.16 2.22
CA SER A 146 4.44 -18.14 1.18
C SER A 146 3.11 -17.40 1.13
N GLN A 147 3.01 -16.46 0.20
CA GLN A 147 1.72 -15.93 -0.20
C GLN A 147 0.84 -17.03 -0.83
N SER A 148 -0.47 -16.93 -0.62
CA SER A 148 -1.55 -17.78 -1.14
C SER A 148 -2.78 -16.93 -1.43
N TYR A 149 -3.72 -17.43 -2.24
CA TYR A 149 -5.04 -16.79 -2.37
C TYR A 149 -5.81 -16.90 -1.05
N ALA A 150 -6.48 -15.83 -0.61
CA ALA A 150 -7.30 -15.89 0.60
C ALA A 150 -8.66 -16.56 0.34
N ASN A 151 -9.14 -17.36 1.29
CA ASN A 151 -10.53 -17.86 1.31
C ASN A 151 -11.54 -16.74 1.64
N GLY A 152 -12.85 -17.01 1.61
CA GLY A 152 -13.88 -15.99 1.87
C GLY A 152 -13.94 -15.49 3.32
N ALA A 153 -13.37 -16.26 4.26
CA ALA A 153 -13.28 -15.94 5.69
C ALA A 153 -11.98 -15.21 6.09
N TRP A 154 -11.02 -15.09 5.16
CA TRP A 154 -9.73 -14.43 5.33
C TRP A 154 -8.80 -15.05 6.38
N ASP A 155 -9.03 -16.31 6.76
CA ASP A 155 -8.27 -17.03 7.79
C ASP A 155 -7.44 -18.22 7.26
N ASP A 156 -7.64 -18.62 5.99
CA ASP A 156 -6.93 -19.74 5.36
C ASP A 156 -6.70 -19.53 3.85
N ALA A 157 -5.91 -20.41 3.24
CA ALA A 157 -5.64 -20.41 1.81
C ALA A 157 -6.80 -21.00 0.99
N ALA A 158 -7.08 -20.37 -0.16
CA ALA A 158 -7.96 -20.89 -1.21
C ALA A 158 -7.14 -21.43 -2.39
N ALA A 159 -7.72 -22.36 -3.15
CA ALA A 159 -7.05 -22.98 -4.29
C ALA A 159 -6.97 -22.09 -5.53
N SER A 160 -7.83 -21.08 -5.63
CA SER A 160 -7.91 -20.17 -6.77
C SER A 160 -8.38 -18.79 -6.33
N PRO A 161 -7.99 -17.73 -7.05
CA PRO A 161 -8.32 -16.36 -6.66
C PRO A 161 -9.83 -16.15 -6.68
N MET A 162 -10.35 -15.46 -5.67
CA MET A 162 -11.77 -15.06 -5.62
C MET A 162 -12.74 -16.25 -5.81
N SER A 163 -12.37 -17.44 -5.31
CA SER A 163 -13.21 -18.66 -5.43
C SER A 163 -14.44 -18.65 -4.53
N GLU A 164 -14.47 -17.75 -3.55
CA GLU A 164 -15.57 -17.55 -2.62
C GLU A 164 -15.94 -16.06 -2.58
N VAL A 165 -17.21 -15.79 -2.24
CA VAL A 165 -17.67 -14.42 -2.02
C VAL A 165 -17.06 -13.90 -0.72
N MET A 166 -16.33 -12.78 -0.83
CA MET A 166 -15.70 -12.14 0.31
C MET A 166 -16.64 -11.06 0.88
N ALA A 167 -17.03 -11.22 2.14
CA ALA A 167 -17.99 -10.32 2.80
C ALA A 167 -17.36 -8.99 3.28
N GLY A 168 -16.03 -8.87 3.24
CA GLY A 168 -15.31 -7.66 3.65
C GLY A 168 -14.91 -7.61 5.13
N THR A 169 -15.45 -8.51 5.96
CA THR A 169 -15.13 -8.57 7.40
C THR A 169 -13.83 -9.33 7.64
N LEU A 170 -12.75 -8.61 7.97
CA LEU A 170 -11.46 -9.14 8.42
C LEU A 170 -11.49 -9.36 9.93
N PRO A 171 -11.35 -10.62 10.39
CA PRO A 171 -11.25 -10.89 11.82
C PRO A 171 -9.98 -10.28 12.43
N ALA A 172 -10.00 -10.02 13.73
CA ALA A 172 -8.80 -9.67 14.49
C ALA A 172 -7.69 -10.72 14.28
N SER A 173 -6.43 -10.29 14.31
CA SER A 173 -5.23 -11.11 14.04
C SER A 173 -5.04 -11.65 12.62
N GLN A 174 -6.04 -11.51 11.74
CA GLN A 174 -5.91 -11.89 10.34
C GLN A 174 -5.38 -10.73 9.51
N GLU A 175 -4.60 -11.09 8.49
CA GLU A 175 -4.00 -10.15 7.56
C GLU A 175 -4.15 -10.65 6.13
N VAL A 176 -4.54 -9.73 5.25
CA VAL A 176 -4.64 -9.97 3.81
C VAL A 176 -4.00 -8.82 3.06
N ASN A 177 -3.60 -9.06 1.82
CA ASN A 177 -3.14 -8.01 0.92
C ASN A 177 -3.81 -8.14 -0.45
N ILE A 178 -3.90 -7.03 -1.18
CA ILE A 178 -4.44 -7.01 -2.55
C ILE A 178 -3.34 -6.95 -3.59
N MET A 179 -3.49 -7.77 -4.64
CA MET A 179 -2.64 -7.76 -5.84
C MET A 179 -3.54 -7.64 -7.07
N THR A 180 -2.96 -7.41 -8.26
CA THR A 180 -3.71 -7.52 -9.52
C THR A 180 -4.10 -8.98 -9.77
N ALA A 181 -5.05 -9.24 -10.68
CA ALA A 181 -5.40 -10.61 -11.06
C ALA A 181 -4.34 -11.30 -11.95
N GLN A 182 -3.30 -10.56 -12.37
CA GLN A 182 -2.24 -11.07 -13.21
C GLN A 182 -1.22 -11.85 -12.38
N ALA A 183 -1.17 -13.17 -12.55
CA ALA A 183 -0.19 -14.03 -11.90
C ALA A 183 1.22 -13.83 -12.48
N CYS A 184 2.24 -13.86 -11.61
CA CYS A 184 3.63 -13.94 -12.01
C CYS A 184 3.88 -15.30 -12.69
N ASN A 185 4.59 -15.33 -13.82
CA ASN A 185 4.97 -16.57 -14.50
C ASN A 185 6.18 -16.35 -15.42
N ASP A 186 6.71 -17.42 -16.02
CA ASP A 186 7.93 -17.34 -16.84
C ASP A 186 7.82 -16.38 -18.05
N THR A 187 6.62 -16.20 -18.61
CA THR A 187 6.40 -15.30 -19.76
C THR A 187 6.15 -13.85 -19.33
N ASN A 188 5.75 -13.66 -18.09
CA ASN A 188 5.46 -12.37 -17.50
C ASN A 188 5.89 -12.41 -16.02
N PRO A 189 7.21 -12.33 -15.77
CA PRO A 189 7.76 -12.48 -14.43
C PRO A 189 7.50 -11.21 -13.62
N CYS A 190 7.27 -11.39 -12.33
CA CYS A 190 7.33 -10.30 -11.38
C CYS A 190 8.79 -9.88 -11.14
N ASP A 191 9.03 -8.60 -10.85
CA ASP A 191 10.38 -8.18 -10.43
C ASP A 191 10.72 -8.81 -9.08
N GLY A 192 12.01 -9.14 -8.94
CA GLY A 192 12.57 -9.83 -7.78
C GLY A 192 12.20 -11.30 -7.68
N PHE A 193 12.62 -11.92 -6.57
CA PHE A 193 12.27 -13.30 -6.27
C PHE A 193 10.80 -13.43 -5.88
N SER A 194 10.13 -14.43 -6.46
CA SER A 194 8.78 -14.84 -6.08
C SER A 194 8.75 -16.36 -5.93
N ARG A 195 7.92 -16.86 -5.00
CA ARG A 195 7.78 -18.29 -4.75
C ARG A 195 6.32 -18.68 -4.58
N GLY A 196 5.98 -19.92 -4.91
CA GLY A 196 4.61 -20.42 -4.88
C GLY A 196 3.64 -19.55 -5.70
N THR A 197 2.56 -19.11 -5.06
CA THR A 197 1.53 -18.28 -5.69
C THR A 197 1.87 -16.81 -5.53
N ALA A 198 2.04 -16.12 -6.65
CA ALA A 198 2.38 -14.70 -6.68
C ALA A 198 1.65 -13.98 -7.83
N ASN A 199 1.27 -12.74 -7.57
CA ASN A 199 0.60 -11.87 -8.53
C ASN A 199 1.35 -10.53 -8.68
N HIS A 200 1.10 -9.81 -9.77
CA HIS A 200 1.63 -8.46 -10.00
C HIS A 200 0.98 -7.43 -9.06
N GLY A 201 1.71 -6.36 -8.74
CA GLY A 201 1.18 -5.21 -8.01
C GLY A 201 0.88 -4.05 -8.95
N TRP A 202 0.55 -2.89 -8.39
CA TRP A 202 0.36 -1.67 -9.19
C TRP A 202 1.65 -0.85 -9.18
N THR A 203 2.23 -0.65 -10.36
CA THR A 203 3.47 0.12 -10.56
C THR A 203 3.19 1.60 -10.86
N ASP A 204 4.24 2.42 -10.82
CA ASP A 204 4.24 3.83 -11.20
C ASP A 204 3.16 4.65 -10.49
N SER A 205 2.62 5.66 -11.19
CA SER A 205 1.54 6.51 -10.72
C SER A 205 0.25 5.72 -10.56
N LYS A 206 -0.33 5.78 -9.37
CA LYS A 206 -1.51 5.00 -8.98
C LYS A 206 -2.26 5.70 -7.86
N MET A 207 -3.57 5.52 -7.85
CA MET A 207 -4.44 6.05 -6.81
C MET A 207 -5.37 4.95 -6.31
N PHE A 208 -5.29 4.64 -5.02
CA PHE A 208 -6.19 3.73 -4.34
C PHE A 208 -7.31 4.53 -3.69
N ILE A 209 -8.54 4.04 -3.79
CA ILE A 209 -9.69 4.48 -3.01
C ILE A 209 -10.16 3.27 -2.20
N ILE A 210 -10.21 3.41 -0.88
CA ILE A 210 -10.52 2.32 0.05
C ILE A 210 -11.55 2.81 1.06
N THR A 211 -12.73 2.19 1.12
CA THR A 211 -13.72 2.46 2.17
C THR A 211 -13.69 1.34 3.21
N ALA A 212 -13.40 1.67 4.48
CA ALA A 212 -13.34 0.68 5.54
C ALA A 212 -13.76 1.22 6.93
N THR A 213 -14.23 0.33 7.80
CA THR A 213 -14.30 0.54 9.26
C THR A 213 -13.20 -0.22 9.96
N MET A 214 -12.74 0.32 11.09
CA MET A 214 -11.71 -0.21 11.97
C MET A 214 -12.31 -0.37 13.38
N PRO A 215 -13.22 -1.32 13.62
CA PRO A 215 -13.89 -1.50 14.90
C PRO A 215 -12.91 -1.89 16.01
N GLU A 216 -13.30 -1.69 17.27
CA GLU A 216 -12.53 -2.18 18.42
C GLU A 216 -12.35 -3.70 18.40
N SER A 217 -11.24 -4.16 19.00
CA SER A 217 -10.96 -5.59 19.19
C SER A 217 -11.24 -5.98 20.63
N SER A 218 -11.73 -7.20 20.84
CA SER A 218 -11.83 -7.80 22.17
C SER A 218 -10.46 -8.04 22.82
N ASP A 219 -9.42 -8.21 22.00
CA ASP A 219 -8.02 -8.18 22.42
C ASP A 219 -7.42 -6.85 21.99
N ALA A 220 -7.15 -5.98 22.96
CA ALA A 220 -6.66 -4.63 22.69
C ALA A 220 -5.29 -4.61 21.98
N SER A 221 -4.51 -5.70 22.01
CA SER A 221 -3.26 -5.82 21.25
C SER A 221 -3.46 -6.07 19.75
N GLN A 222 -4.67 -6.47 19.34
CA GLN A 222 -5.03 -6.73 17.95
C GLN A 222 -5.71 -5.50 17.37
N VAL A 223 -4.92 -4.54 16.90
CA VAL A 223 -5.39 -3.28 16.34
C VAL A 223 -5.33 -3.29 14.81
N PRO A 224 -6.32 -2.68 14.13
CA PRO A 224 -6.36 -2.68 12.68
C PRO A 224 -5.33 -1.74 12.06
N ALA A 225 -4.92 -2.05 10.84
CA ALA A 225 -4.06 -1.17 10.06
C ALA A 225 -4.28 -1.35 8.55
N ILE A 226 -4.02 -0.28 7.80
CA ILE A 226 -3.90 -0.29 6.34
C ILE A 226 -2.49 0.21 6.02
N TRP A 227 -1.73 -0.56 5.26
CA TRP A 227 -0.39 -0.16 4.83
C TRP A 227 -0.11 -0.61 3.39
N ALA A 228 0.90 -0.02 2.77
CA ALA A 228 1.37 -0.37 1.44
C ALA A 228 2.79 -0.93 1.53
N LEU A 229 3.06 -1.97 0.74
CA LEU A 229 4.37 -2.61 0.64
C LEU A 229 4.83 -2.68 -0.80
N ASN A 230 6.14 -2.68 -1.01
CA ASN A 230 6.72 -3.19 -2.26
C ASN A 230 6.28 -4.65 -2.47
N GLY A 231 5.79 -4.98 -3.67
CA GLY A 231 5.28 -6.31 -4.01
C GLY A 231 6.30 -7.43 -3.80
N GLN A 232 7.60 -7.13 -3.91
CA GLN A 232 8.68 -8.08 -3.61
C GLN A 232 8.65 -8.58 -2.17
N ILE A 233 8.15 -7.78 -1.21
CA ILE A 233 8.06 -8.15 0.20
C ILE A 233 7.12 -9.34 0.38
N VAL A 234 5.95 -9.27 -0.25
CA VAL A 234 4.91 -10.29 -0.07
C VAL A 234 5.12 -11.53 -0.93
N ARG A 235 5.80 -11.40 -2.07
CA ARG A 235 6.09 -12.53 -2.98
C ARG A 235 7.19 -13.47 -2.51
N SER A 236 8.09 -12.98 -1.67
CA SER A 236 9.20 -13.75 -1.11
C SER A 236 8.75 -14.40 0.21
N ALA A 237 8.76 -13.64 1.30
CA ALA A 237 8.15 -13.99 2.58
C ALA A 237 7.99 -12.72 3.42
N GLN A 238 6.77 -12.17 3.51
CA GLN A 238 6.49 -10.84 4.12
C GLN A 238 7.10 -10.66 5.52
N TYR A 239 7.15 -11.73 6.32
CA TYR A 239 7.68 -11.72 7.68
C TYR A 239 8.96 -12.54 7.86
N GLY A 240 9.61 -12.92 6.77
CA GLY A 240 10.84 -13.69 6.74
C GLY A 240 11.86 -13.08 5.78
N CYS A 241 12.27 -13.86 4.77
CA CYS A 241 13.18 -13.40 3.73
C CYS A 241 12.49 -12.40 2.80
N ASN A 242 12.79 -11.10 2.94
CA ASN A 242 12.24 -10.04 2.12
C ASN A 242 13.16 -8.81 2.07
N CYS A 243 12.82 -7.83 1.23
CA CYS A 243 13.54 -6.58 1.08
C CYS A 243 13.07 -5.43 1.99
N ARG A 244 12.07 -5.65 2.88
CA ARG A 244 11.42 -4.58 3.66
C ARG A 244 12.44 -3.74 4.42
N ASN A 245 13.35 -4.44 5.12
CA ASN A 245 14.41 -3.97 6.01
C ASN A 245 14.14 -2.61 6.70
N GLU A 246 13.99 -2.59 8.03
CA GLU A 246 13.76 -1.36 8.79
C GLU A 246 15.02 -0.46 8.80
N GLY A 247 15.18 0.40 7.79
CA GLY A 247 16.29 1.34 7.71
C GLY A 247 16.77 1.64 6.29
N ALA A 248 17.99 2.17 6.17
CA ALA A 248 18.55 2.75 4.95
C ALA A 248 18.75 1.79 3.75
N GLN A 249 18.23 0.56 3.83
CA GLN A 249 18.35 -0.48 2.79
C GLN A 249 17.00 -1.17 2.50
N GLY A 250 15.88 -0.57 2.93
CA GLY A 250 14.54 -1.10 2.72
C GLY A 250 13.92 -0.74 1.37
N CYS A 251 13.17 -1.67 0.79
CA CYS A 251 12.49 -1.50 -0.51
C CYS A 251 11.13 -0.80 -0.43
N GLY A 252 10.74 -0.28 0.73
CA GLY A 252 9.60 0.63 0.87
C GLY A 252 8.42 0.07 1.67
N GLU A 253 7.93 0.87 2.61
CA GLU A 253 6.67 0.68 3.33
C GLU A 253 6.00 2.03 3.59
N LEU A 254 4.67 2.07 3.49
CA LEU A 254 3.86 3.22 3.85
C LEU A 254 2.69 2.73 4.72
N ASP A 255 2.71 3.06 6.00
CA ASP A 255 1.55 2.92 6.86
C ASP A 255 0.57 4.04 6.51
N ILE A 256 -0.59 3.69 5.97
CA ILE A 256 -1.61 4.65 5.51
C ILE A 256 -2.45 5.09 6.71
N ALA A 257 -2.87 4.12 7.51
CA ALA A 257 -3.61 4.31 8.74
C ALA A 257 -3.29 3.13 9.68
N GLU A 258 -2.37 3.34 10.62
CA GLU A 258 -2.01 2.35 11.63
C GLU A 258 -2.51 2.79 13.00
N VAL A 259 -3.43 2.01 13.57
CA VAL A 259 -3.85 2.18 14.97
C VAL A 259 -2.77 1.61 15.87
N LEU A 260 -2.36 2.37 16.88
CA LEU A 260 -1.40 1.94 17.88
C LEU A 260 -2.09 1.42 19.14
N TYR A 261 -1.38 0.54 19.84
CA TYR A 261 -1.80 0.02 21.14
C TYR A 261 -0.61 -0.06 22.08
N GLY A 262 -0.78 0.50 23.27
CA GLY A 262 0.26 0.50 24.27
C GLY A 262 0.05 1.59 25.32
N THR A 263 0.96 1.63 26.30
CA THR A 263 0.98 2.70 27.29
C THR A 263 1.31 4.02 26.60
N ASN A 264 0.39 4.99 26.67
CA ASN A 264 0.42 6.31 26.03
C ASN A 264 0.00 6.38 24.55
N ASP A 265 -0.48 5.28 23.97
CA ASP A 265 -1.09 5.31 22.64
C ASP A 265 -2.58 5.61 22.73
N ASP A 266 -3.11 6.33 21.73
CA ASP A 266 -4.54 6.56 21.58
C ASP A 266 -5.14 5.51 20.63
N PRO A 267 -5.92 4.52 21.13
CA PRO A 267 -6.52 3.49 20.28
C PRO A 267 -7.63 4.03 19.37
N ASN A 268 -8.00 5.32 19.48
CA ASN A 268 -8.94 6.00 18.57
C ASN A 268 -8.23 6.80 17.48
N ALA A 269 -6.90 6.76 17.44
CA ALA A 269 -6.08 7.45 16.47
C ALA A 269 -5.38 6.45 15.53
N ALA A 270 -5.19 6.85 14.28
CA ALA A 270 -4.41 6.12 13.29
C ALA A 270 -3.30 7.02 12.71
N ILE A 271 -2.05 6.61 12.88
CA ILE A 271 -0.89 7.35 12.37
C ILE A 271 -0.54 6.92 10.94
N SER A 272 0.34 7.69 10.31
CA SER A 272 0.95 7.31 9.03
C SER A 272 2.47 7.49 9.12
N GLU A 273 3.20 6.48 8.67
CA GLU A 273 4.67 6.45 8.63
C GLU A 273 5.14 5.90 7.28
N ILE A 274 6.27 6.40 6.79
CA ILE A 274 6.87 5.96 5.53
C ILE A 274 8.32 5.56 5.78
N TYR A 275 8.71 4.42 5.22
CA TYR A 275 10.04 3.84 5.33
C TYR A 275 10.61 3.58 3.93
N SER A 276 11.89 3.89 3.71
CA SER A 276 12.62 3.49 2.51
C SER A 276 14.12 3.52 2.75
N PHE A 277 14.93 3.30 1.70
CA PHE A 277 16.37 3.54 1.72
C PHE A 277 16.76 4.96 2.22
N LYS A 278 15.84 5.92 2.21
CA LYS A 278 16.06 7.29 2.73
C LYS A 278 15.89 7.42 4.25
N GLY A 279 15.40 6.39 4.93
CA GLY A 279 15.11 6.38 6.36
C GLY A 279 13.62 6.24 6.65
N ALA A 280 13.15 6.92 7.70
CA ALA A 280 11.76 6.87 8.15
C ALA A 280 11.25 8.26 8.54
N THR A 281 9.99 8.58 8.23
CA THR A 281 9.30 9.80 8.68
C THR A 281 7.78 9.58 8.70
N GLY A 282 7.00 10.45 9.34
CA GLY A 282 5.56 10.24 9.50
C GLY A 282 4.79 11.45 9.96
N SER A 283 3.48 11.28 10.21
CA SER A 283 2.55 12.31 10.71
C SER A 283 2.88 12.83 12.12
N GLY A 284 3.84 12.18 12.80
CA GLY A 284 4.40 12.67 14.03
C GLY A 284 3.44 12.61 15.21
N ALA A 285 2.93 13.76 15.65
CA ALA A 285 1.93 13.85 16.72
C ALA A 285 0.50 14.00 16.17
N SER A 286 0.35 14.22 14.86
CA SER A 286 -0.94 14.23 14.20
C SER A 286 -1.35 12.82 13.82
N ALA A 287 -2.64 12.55 13.85
CA ALA A 287 -3.22 11.26 13.48
C ALA A 287 -4.59 11.44 12.86
N PHE A 288 -4.97 10.53 11.96
CA PHE A 288 -6.34 10.38 11.50
C PHE A 288 -7.22 9.86 12.64
N ALA A 289 -8.50 10.22 12.62
CA ALA A 289 -9.46 9.55 13.50
C ALA A 289 -9.66 8.11 13.04
N ARG A 290 -9.64 7.15 13.96
CA ARG A 290 -9.98 5.76 13.67
C ARG A 290 -11.47 5.66 13.31
N PRO A 291 -11.84 5.05 12.16
CA PRO A 291 -13.23 4.88 11.76
C PRO A 291 -13.88 3.69 12.48
N VAL A 292 -14.24 3.86 13.76
CA VAL A 292 -14.76 2.75 14.59
C VAL A 292 -16.14 2.27 14.12
N ASP A 293 -17.14 3.16 14.11
CA ASP A 293 -18.54 2.80 13.85
C ASP A 293 -19.03 3.16 12.43
N THR A 294 -18.40 4.17 11.82
CA THR A 294 -18.78 4.66 10.48
C THR A 294 -17.59 4.49 9.54
N PRO A 295 -17.80 3.96 8.31
CA PRO A 295 -16.70 3.79 7.37
C PRO A 295 -16.05 5.12 7.02
N ALA A 296 -14.72 5.13 6.95
CA ALA A 296 -13.97 6.21 6.31
C ALA A 296 -13.57 5.77 4.89
N THR A 297 -13.51 6.73 3.98
CA THR A 297 -12.96 6.51 2.63
C THR A 297 -11.59 7.15 2.55
N TYR A 298 -10.55 6.33 2.38
CA TYR A 298 -9.18 6.79 2.18
C TYR A 298 -8.85 6.83 0.71
N GLN A 299 -8.38 7.98 0.25
CA GLN A 299 -7.73 8.16 -1.04
C GLN A 299 -6.22 8.19 -0.83
N VAL A 300 -5.49 7.33 -1.53
CA VAL A 300 -4.03 7.21 -1.44
C VAL A 300 -3.44 7.35 -2.83
N LEU A 301 -2.82 8.48 -3.11
CA LEU A 301 -2.18 8.78 -4.38
C LEU A 301 -0.67 8.62 -4.27
N PHE A 302 -0.11 7.84 -5.18
CA PHE A 302 1.30 7.82 -5.52
C PHE A 302 1.45 8.59 -6.85
N ASP A 303 1.91 9.84 -6.81
CA ASP A 303 2.11 10.67 -8.00
C ASP A 303 3.60 10.76 -8.37
N VAL A 304 4.05 9.87 -9.28
CA VAL A 304 5.43 9.86 -9.79
C VAL A 304 5.80 11.21 -10.42
N SER A 305 4.89 11.85 -11.15
CA SER A 305 5.19 13.13 -11.79
C SER A 305 5.42 14.29 -10.80
N GLY A 306 4.76 14.23 -9.63
CA GLY A 306 4.88 15.22 -8.57
C GLY A 306 5.87 14.86 -7.45
N ASP A 307 6.51 13.69 -7.53
CA ASP A 307 7.37 13.13 -6.47
C ASP A 307 6.74 13.19 -5.06
N GLN A 308 5.46 12.82 -4.99
CA GLN A 308 4.67 12.95 -3.77
C GLN A 308 3.69 11.79 -3.58
N ILE A 309 3.42 11.50 -2.30
CA ILE A 309 2.35 10.61 -1.88
C ILE A 309 1.36 11.43 -1.07
N ALA A 310 0.07 11.32 -1.38
CA ALA A 310 -1.00 12.00 -0.65
C ALA A 310 -1.99 10.98 -0.09
N ILE A 311 -2.38 11.17 1.17
CA ILE A 311 -3.41 10.38 1.86
C ILE A 311 -4.49 11.35 2.29
N ASN A 312 -5.73 11.16 1.83
CA ASN A 312 -6.88 11.98 2.17
C ASN A 312 -8.01 11.11 2.72
N GLU A 313 -8.62 11.51 3.83
CA GLU A 313 -9.92 11.03 4.26
C GLU A 313 -10.99 11.78 3.46
N LEU A 314 -11.87 11.06 2.77
CA LEU A 314 -12.93 11.60 1.94
C LEU A 314 -14.29 11.40 2.61
N THR A 315 -15.22 12.32 2.36
CA THR A 315 -16.61 12.18 2.80
C THR A 315 -17.33 11.05 2.07
N GLU A 316 -17.04 10.88 0.78
CA GLU A 316 -17.59 9.85 -0.08
C GLU A 316 -16.76 9.68 -1.37
N TRP A 317 -17.00 8.58 -2.08
CA TRP A 317 -16.49 8.34 -3.42
C TRP A 317 -17.54 7.62 -4.27
N ASP A 318 -17.69 8.03 -5.53
CA ASP A 318 -18.53 7.35 -6.52
C ASP A 318 -17.74 6.23 -7.21
N TYR A 319 -17.92 5.00 -6.70
CA TYR A 319 -17.24 3.81 -7.23
C TYR A 319 -17.70 3.40 -8.64
N THR A 320 -18.75 4.02 -9.19
CA THR A 320 -19.18 3.78 -10.58
C THR A 320 -18.32 4.53 -11.60
N GLN A 321 -17.47 5.47 -11.15
CA GLN A 321 -16.58 6.22 -12.02
C GLN A 321 -15.46 5.33 -12.55
N THR A 322 -15.52 5.00 -13.83
CA THR A 322 -14.48 4.18 -14.50
C THR A 322 -13.26 4.98 -14.92
N ALA A 323 -13.29 6.31 -14.85
CA ALA A 323 -12.16 7.18 -15.13
C ALA A 323 -12.29 8.54 -14.45
N ILE A 324 -11.14 9.17 -14.17
CA ILE A 324 -11.02 10.53 -13.63
C ILE A 324 -9.97 11.31 -14.43
N THR A 325 -9.95 12.64 -14.28
CA THR A 325 -8.98 13.49 -14.98
C THR A 325 -7.72 13.70 -14.16
N ARG A 326 -6.61 14.03 -14.82
CA ARG A 326 -5.38 14.51 -14.15
C ARG A 326 -5.66 15.71 -13.24
N SER A 327 -6.58 16.60 -13.61
CA SER A 327 -6.91 17.77 -12.80
C SER A 327 -7.56 17.41 -11.47
N ILE A 328 -8.33 16.33 -11.39
CA ILE A 328 -8.86 15.79 -10.12
C ILE A 328 -7.73 15.20 -9.28
N VAL A 329 -6.86 14.39 -9.90
CA VAL A 329 -5.71 13.77 -9.22
C VAL A 329 -4.76 14.82 -8.63
N SER A 330 -4.36 15.82 -9.43
CA SER A 330 -3.56 16.95 -8.95
C SER A 330 -4.32 17.77 -7.92
N GLY A 331 -5.63 17.90 -8.06
CA GLY A 331 -6.52 18.49 -7.08
C GLY A 331 -6.37 17.88 -5.68
N TYR A 332 -6.41 16.55 -5.58
CA TYR A 332 -6.20 15.85 -4.31
C TYR A 332 -4.81 16.10 -3.75
N ALA A 333 -3.77 16.05 -4.59
CA ALA A 333 -2.41 16.29 -4.15
C ALA A 333 -2.18 17.73 -3.64
N ASP A 334 -2.77 18.72 -4.32
CA ASP A 334 -2.64 20.14 -3.98
C ASP A 334 -3.46 20.50 -2.74
N ALA A 335 -4.65 19.91 -2.61
CA ALA A 335 -5.57 20.18 -1.50
C ALA A 335 -5.18 19.47 -0.19
N SER A 336 -4.30 18.47 -0.22
CA SER A 336 -3.71 17.85 0.97
C SER A 336 -2.88 18.86 1.77
N SER A 337 -3.58 19.62 2.60
CA SER A 337 -3.10 20.81 3.32
C SER A 337 -3.10 20.62 4.84
N GLY A 338 -3.60 19.48 5.33
CA GLY A 338 -3.61 19.13 6.75
C GLY A 338 -2.19 19.02 7.30
N GLU A 339 -1.35 18.19 6.68
CA GLU A 339 0.06 18.10 7.03
C GLU A 339 0.93 17.79 5.80
N THR A 340 2.10 18.41 5.71
CA THR A 340 3.11 18.12 4.68
C THR A 340 4.42 17.70 5.34
N VAL A 341 4.87 16.50 5.02
CA VAL A 341 6.09 15.88 5.56
C VAL A 341 7.09 15.69 4.42
N SER A 342 8.20 16.42 4.45
CA SER A 342 9.28 16.23 3.48
C SER A 342 10.11 15.01 3.85
N PHE A 343 10.23 14.04 2.96
CA PHE A 343 11.09 12.87 3.11
C PHE A 343 12.53 13.18 2.65
N SER A 344 13.10 14.28 3.12
CA SER A 344 14.48 14.67 2.82
C SER A 344 15.46 13.93 3.72
N ALA A 345 16.56 13.43 3.13
CA ALA A 345 17.63 12.78 3.87
C ALA A 345 18.14 13.67 5.03
N ASN A 346 18.36 13.07 6.20
CA ASN A 346 18.95 13.65 7.42
C ASN A 346 18.05 14.29 8.49
N THR A 347 16.82 13.83 8.67
CA THR A 347 16.32 13.72 10.05
C THR A 347 16.16 12.26 10.39
N ARG A 348 17.24 11.65 10.90
CA ARG A 348 17.03 10.57 11.86
C ARG A 348 16.09 11.18 12.90
N ARG A 349 14.86 10.67 13.03
CA ARG A 349 14.27 10.64 14.38
C ARG A 349 15.29 9.84 15.19
N ALA A 350 16.21 10.56 15.84
CA ALA A 350 17.06 9.99 16.86
C ALA A 350 16.13 9.24 17.79
N ASP A 351 16.30 7.92 17.86
CA ASP A 351 15.78 7.01 18.87
C ASP A 351 14.68 7.58 19.77
N LYS A 352 13.51 7.91 19.21
CA LYS A 352 12.28 7.89 20.01
C LYS A 352 11.80 6.45 20.24
N ARG A 353 12.51 5.45 19.70
CA ARG A 353 12.46 4.05 20.16
C ARG A 353 13.04 3.84 21.57
N SER A 354 13.53 4.88 22.24
CA SER A 354 13.78 4.88 23.70
C SER A 354 12.54 5.26 24.54
N ILE A 355 11.49 5.83 23.94
CA ILE A 355 10.27 6.26 24.65
C ILE A 355 9.00 5.57 24.12
N PHE A 356 9.04 5.04 22.89
CA PHE A 356 8.03 4.14 22.36
C PHE A 356 8.72 2.80 22.12
N GLY A 357 8.50 1.88 23.05
CA GLY A 357 9.15 0.58 23.06
C GLY A 357 9.03 -0.09 21.70
N ALA A 358 10.12 -0.70 21.26
CA ALA A 358 10.09 -1.71 20.22
C ALA A 358 9.00 -2.72 20.60
N HIS A 359 7.82 -2.59 19.99
CA HIS A 359 6.84 -3.65 19.97
C HIS A 359 7.46 -4.73 19.10
N HIS A 360 8.28 -5.56 19.75
CA HIS A 360 8.50 -6.92 19.31
C HIS A 360 7.13 -7.45 18.91
N ARG A 361 6.91 -7.60 17.60
CA ARG A 361 5.86 -8.44 17.05
C ARG A 361 6.13 -9.84 17.63
N ARG A 362 5.57 -10.12 18.80
CA ARG A 362 5.61 -11.44 19.41
C ARG A 362 4.66 -12.30 18.59
N HIS A 363 5.20 -12.87 17.52
CA HIS A 363 4.56 -13.99 16.87
C HIS A 363 4.81 -15.21 17.77
N ASN A 364 3.73 -15.75 18.33
CA ASN A 364 3.74 -17.15 18.73
C ASN A 364 3.80 -17.97 17.43
N HIS A 365 4.76 -18.88 17.40
CA HIS A 365 4.93 -19.90 16.36
C HIS A 365 3.65 -20.70 16.12
#